data_AF-A0A7W8MFD1-F1
#
_entry.id   AF-A0A7W8MFD1-F1
#
_cell.length_a   1.000
_cell.length_b   1.000
_cell.length_c   1.000
_cell.angle_alpha   90.00
_cell.angle_beta   90.00
_cell.angle_gamma   90.00
#
_symmetry.space_group_name_H-M   'P 1'
#
loop_
_entity.id
_entity.type
_entity.pdbx_description
1 polymer ?
#
loop_
_entity_poly.entity_id
_entity_poly.type
_entity_poly.pdbx_seq_one_letter_code
_entity_poly.pdbx_strand_id
1 'polypeptide(L)'
;ELTNTEEFCVSCHEMKTNVYEEMTRTIHFSNRSGVRASCPDCHVPHEWTDKIARKMQASKEVWGKIFGTINTRQKFLDERLRLAQHEWARLKANDSLECRNCHSSVAMDLSKQTERAAEIHTRYLLNGKATCIDCHKGIAHELPNMQGIDPGWRMPEELEGEELPTASPVDQLRNAIDRAHSGLLADGGI
;
A
#
# COMPACT_ATOMS: atom_id res chain seq x y z
N GLU A 1 9.26 25.17 5.39
CA GLU A 1 8.10 24.57 4.71
C GLU A 1 8.26 24.35 3.21
N LEU A 2 9.05 25.15 2.46
CA LEU A 2 9.23 24.96 1.01
C LEU A 2 9.65 23.53 0.59
N THR A 3 10.55 22.90 1.35
CA THR A 3 11.02 21.52 1.06
C THR A 3 10.05 20.42 1.46
N ASN A 4 8.84 20.78 1.89
CA ASN A 4 7.75 19.87 2.27
C ASN A 4 6.54 20.04 1.34
N THR A 5 6.70 20.53 0.12
CA THR A 5 5.60 20.67 -0.85
C THR A 5 5.72 19.61 -1.95
N GLU A 6 4.58 19.20 -2.51
CA GLU A 6 4.57 18.31 -3.69
C GLU A 6 5.37 18.91 -4.85
N GLU A 7 5.23 20.22 -5.10
CA GLU A 7 5.99 20.95 -6.12
C GLU A 7 7.51 20.80 -5.93
N PHE A 8 8.00 20.90 -4.69
CA PHE A 8 9.41 20.65 -4.40
C PHE A 8 9.77 19.17 -4.62
N CYS A 9 8.96 18.24 -4.14
CA CYS A 9 9.21 16.80 -4.31
C CYS A 9 9.33 16.40 -5.79
N VAL A 10 8.46 16.93 -6.65
CA VAL A 10 8.44 16.64 -8.10
C VAL A 10 9.32 17.58 -8.93
N SER A 11 10.07 18.49 -8.29
CA SER A 11 11.05 19.33 -8.99
C SER A 11 12.20 18.51 -9.56
N CYS A 12 12.48 17.34 -8.98
CA CYS A 12 13.39 16.35 -9.54
C CYS A 12 12.67 15.51 -10.61
N HIS A 13 13.27 15.39 -11.79
CA HIS A 13 12.67 14.64 -12.89
C HIS A 13 12.40 13.17 -12.52
N GLU A 14 13.26 12.56 -11.69
CA GLU A 14 13.11 11.18 -11.23
C GLU A 14 11.84 10.98 -10.41
N MET A 15 11.47 11.96 -9.59
CA MET A 15 10.25 11.88 -8.79
C MET A 15 9.02 12.14 -9.66
N LYS A 16 9.12 13.11 -10.56
CA LYS A 16 8.04 13.49 -11.48
C LYS A 16 7.66 12.37 -12.45
N THR A 17 8.63 11.75 -13.11
CA THR A 17 8.34 10.78 -14.19
C THR A 17 8.16 9.34 -13.71
N ASN A 18 8.44 9.06 -12.43
CA ASN A 18 8.22 7.75 -11.82
C ASN A 18 7.08 7.82 -10.80
N VAL A 19 7.39 8.06 -9.53
CA VAL A 19 6.46 7.88 -8.40
C VAL A 19 5.25 8.81 -8.45
N TYR A 20 5.39 10.02 -9.00
CA TYR A 20 4.26 10.94 -9.15
C TYR A 20 3.23 10.43 -10.17
N GLU A 21 3.68 10.01 -11.37
CA GLU A 21 2.81 9.39 -12.39
C GLU A 21 2.16 8.09 -11.90
N GLU A 22 2.80 7.36 -11.00
CA GLU A 22 2.22 6.18 -10.37
C GLU A 22 1.12 6.57 -9.38
N MET A 23 1.35 7.59 -8.56
CA MET A 23 0.39 8.10 -7.58
C MET A 23 -0.88 8.65 -8.23
N THR A 24 -0.77 9.28 -9.40
CA THR A 24 -1.92 9.89 -10.10
C THR A 24 -3.03 8.90 -10.44
N ARG A 25 -2.70 7.60 -10.49
CA ARG A 25 -3.62 6.50 -10.82
C ARG A 25 -4.27 5.86 -9.58
N THR A 26 -4.07 6.42 -8.39
CA THR A 26 -4.53 5.82 -7.13
C THR A 26 -5.64 6.63 -6.46
N ILE A 27 -6.31 6.00 -5.50
CA ILE A 27 -7.37 6.64 -4.70
C ILE A 27 -6.84 7.83 -3.86
N HIS A 28 -5.54 7.86 -3.58
CA HIS A 28 -4.92 8.95 -2.84
C HIS A 28 -4.78 10.22 -3.68
N PHE A 29 -4.82 10.11 -5.01
CA PHE A 29 -4.82 11.24 -5.94
C PHE A 29 -6.23 11.67 -6.37
N SER A 30 -7.08 10.71 -6.74
CA SER A 30 -8.45 10.97 -7.19
C SER A 30 -9.44 10.06 -6.48
N ASN A 31 -10.41 10.64 -5.78
CA ASN A 31 -11.44 9.92 -5.05
C ASN A 31 -12.74 10.71 -4.93
N ARG A 32 -13.78 10.01 -4.48
CA ARG A 32 -15.16 10.54 -4.35
C ARG A 32 -15.31 11.67 -3.32
N SER A 33 -14.42 11.76 -2.33
CA SER A 33 -14.48 12.78 -1.27
C SER A 33 -13.81 14.10 -1.67
N GLY A 34 -12.97 14.11 -2.71
CA GLY A 34 -12.18 15.28 -3.10
C GLY A 34 -11.00 15.59 -2.15
N VAL A 35 -10.85 14.84 -1.06
CA VAL A 35 -9.70 14.93 -0.15
C VAL A 35 -8.53 14.20 -0.79
N ARG A 36 -7.43 14.91 -1.07
CA ARG A 36 -6.24 14.34 -1.71
C ARG A 36 -5.06 14.36 -0.74
N ALA A 37 -4.36 13.23 -0.64
CA ALA A 37 -3.03 13.19 -0.05
C ALA A 37 -1.99 13.58 -1.12
N SER A 38 -0.94 14.26 -0.67
CA SER A 38 0.21 14.68 -1.47
C SER A 38 1.48 13.99 -0.94
N CYS A 39 2.60 14.16 -1.65
CA CYS A 39 3.88 13.56 -1.26
C CYS A 39 4.26 13.74 0.24
N PRO A 40 4.25 14.97 0.81
CA PRO A 40 4.64 15.18 2.21
C PRO A 40 3.72 14.49 3.21
N ASP A 41 2.42 14.33 2.90
CA ASP A 41 1.45 13.73 3.83
C ASP A 41 1.80 12.27 4.18
N CYS A 42 2.51 11.58 3.29
CA CYS A 42 2.96 10.20 3.49
C CYS A 42 4.48 10.05 3.75
N HIS A 43 5.30 10.99 3.25
CA HIS A 43 6.76 10.87 3.29
C HIS A 43 7.47 11.80 4.29
N VAL A 44 6.76 12.77 4.86
CA VAL A 44 7.32 13.76 5.79
C VAL A 44 6.50 13.75 7.08
N PRO A 45 7.07 13.31 8.22
CA PRO A 45 6.36 13.37 9.50
C PRO A 45 5.90 14.78 9.84
N HIS A 46 4.73 14.90 10.49
CA HIS A 46 4.16 16.19 10.85
C HIS A 46 4.86 16.82 12.06
N GLU A 47 5.17 16.00 13.07
CA GLU A 47 5.84 16.40 14.29
C GLU A 47 7.27 16.86 14.03
N TRP A 48 7.69 17.94 14.71
CA TRP A 48 8.94 18.63 14.39
C TRP A 48 10.17 17.71 14.52
N THR A 49 10.24 16.92 15.60
CA THR A 49 11.38 16.02 15.84
C THR A 49 11.53 14.97 14.74
N ASP A 50 10.43 14.29 14.40
CA ASP A 50 10.42 13.26 13.37
C ASP A 50 10.66 13.85 11.97
N LYS A 51 10.13 15.05 11.73
CA LYS A 51 10.36 15.83 10.51
C LYS A 51 11.84 16.12 10.31
N ILE A 52 12.55 16.57 11.35
CA ILE A 52 13.99 16.86 11.26
C ILE A 52 14.80 15.57 11.06
N ALA A 53 14.49 14.49 11.79
CA ALA A 53 15.14 13.21 11.61
C ALA A 53 15.00 12.69 10.16
N ARG A 54 13.81 12.82 9.56
CA ARG A 54 13.58 12.45 8.16
C ARG A 54 14.36 13.32 7.18
N LYS A 55 14.43 14.63 7.41
CA LYS A 55 15.22 15.55 6.56
C LYS A 55 16.71 15.21 6.59
N MET A 56 17.24 14.80 7.75
CA MET A 56 18.62 14.32 7.84
C MET A 56 18.83 13.04 7.03
N GLN A 57 17.89 12.08 7.06
CA GLN A 57 17.97 10.87 6.23
C GLN A 57 17.84 11.19 4.73
N ALA A 58 16.97 12.14 4.37
CA ALA A 58 16.75 12.61 3.00
C ALA A 58 18.00 13.22 2.37
N SER A 59 18.97 13.68 3.15
CA SER A 59 20.23 14.18 2.62
C SER A 59 20.96 13.16 1.75
N LYS A 60 20.75 11.85 1.97
CA LYS A 60 21.27 10.78 1.11
C LYS A 60 20.66 10.80 -0.30
N GLU A 61 19.41 11.24 -0.43
CA GLU A 61 18.72 11.35 -1.73
C GLU A 61 19.35 12.46 -2.59
N VAL A 62 19.83 13.53 -1.96
CA VAL A 62 20.60 14.59 -2.64
C VAL A 62 21.90 14.04 -3.22
N TRP A 63 22.62 13.22 -2.47
CA TRP A 63 23.81 12.52 -3.00
C TRP A 63 23.45 11.56 -4.13
N GLY A 64 22.35 10.82 -3.99
CA GLY A 64 21.82 9.97 -5.06
C GLY A 64 21.53 10.75 -6.34
N LYS A 65 20.98 11.97 -6.23
CA LYS A 65 20.78 12.88 -7.37
C LYS A 65 22.11 13.32 -7.98
N ILE A 66 23.07 13.75 -7.17
CA ILE A 66 24.40 14.21 -7.62
C ILE A 66 25.12 13.09 -8.39
N PHE A 67 25.07 11.85 -7.90
CA PHE A 67 25.70 10.69 -8.54
C PHE A 67 24.81 9.99 -9.58
N GLY A 68 23.57 10.45 -9.77
CA GLY A 68 22.63 9.90 -10.74
C GLY A 68 22.28 8.43 -10.50
N THR A 69 22.04 8.03 -9.24
CA THR A 69 21.74 6.64 -8.86
C THR A 69 20.43 6.14 -9.43
N ILE A 70 19.44 7.02 -9.64
CA ILE A 70 18.12 6.68 -10.20
C ILE A 70 17.68 7.62 -11.35
N ASN A 71 18.64 8.26 -12.02
CA ASN A 71 18.36 9.33 -12.99
C ASN A 71 17.73 8.87 -14.32
N THR A 72 17.56 7.57 -14.53
CA THR A 72 16.85 6.98 -15.67
C THR A 72 15.78 6.02 -15.18
N ARG A 73 14.76 5.73 -16.02
CA ARG A 73 13.71 4.75 -15.67
C ARG A 73 14.31 3.39 -15.30
N GLN A 74 15.28 2.90 -16.07
CA GLN A 74 15.91 1.60 -15.79
C GLN A 74 16.58 1.61 -14.42
N LYS A 75 17.41 2.61 -14.11
CA LYS A 75 18.07 2.71 -12.81
C LYS A 75 17.09 2.81 -11.64
N PHE A 76 15.99 3.55 -11.82
CA PHE A 76 14.91 3.60 -10.82
C PHE A 76 14.29 2.21 -10.60
N LEU A 77 14.02 1.47 -11.68
CA LEU A 77 13.47 0.12 -11.58
C LEU A 77 14.43 -0.86 -10.90
N ASP A 78 15.72 -0.78 -11.21
CA ASP A 78 16.77 -1.61 -10.60
C ASP A 78 16.84 -1.36 -9.07
N GLU A 79 16.64 -0.12 -8.64
CA GLU A 79 16.66 0.29 -7.23
C GLU A 79 15.29 0.19 -6.53
N ARG A 80 14.21 -0.09 -7.27
CA ARG A 80 12.82 0.05 -6.79
C ARG A 80 12.56 -0.76 -5.54
N LEU A 81 13.01 -2.01 -5.51
CA LEU A 81 12.79 -2.89 -4.36
C LEU A 81 13.47 -2.34 -3.10
N ARG A 82 14.73 -1.91 -3.23
CA ARG A 82 15.49 -1.35 -2.11
C ARG A 82 14.85 -0.06 -1.59
N LEU A 83 14.43 0.82 -2.49
CA LEU A 83 13.75 2.07 -2.13
C LEU A 83 12.41 1.79 -1.44
N ALA A 84 11.61 0.87 -1.98
CA ALA A 84 10.34 0.49 -1.38
C ALA A 84 10.51 -0.12 0.01
N GLN A 85 11.50 -1.01 0.20
CA GLN A 85 11.81 -1.61 1.50
C GLN A 85 12.20 -0.57 2.55
N HIS A 86 12.93 0.48 2.19
CA HIS A 86 13.26 1.56 3.11
C HIS A 86 11.99 2.28 3.60
N GLU A 87 11.08 2.59 2.69
CA GLU A 87 9.83 3.29 3.01
C GLU A 87 8.89 2.39 3.83
N TRP A 88 8.77 1.11 3.49
CA TRP A 88 7.99 0.15 4.27
C TRP A 88 8.56 -0.04 5.68
N ALA A 89 9.88 -0.16 5.80
CA ALA A 89 10.52 -0.28 7.10
C ALA A 89 10.28 0.97 7.96
N ARG A 90 10.35 2.18 7.37
CA ARG A 90 10.04 3.42 8.08
C ARG A 90 8.60 3.45 8.58
N LEU A 91 7.65 3.24 7.67
CA LEU A 91 6.22 3.24 7.98
C LEU A 91 5.85 2.14 8.98
N LYS A 92 6.57 1.02 9.00
CA LYS A 92 6.34 -0.03 10.01
C LYS A 92 6.89 0.40 11.36
N ALA A 93 8.11 0.94 11.39
CA ALA A 93 8.81 1.32 12.62
C ALA A 93 8.09 2.44 13.41
N ASN A 94 7.30 3.28 12.73
CA ASN A 94 6.50 4.33 13.37
C ASN A 94 5.00 4.02 13.47
N ASP A 95 4.62 2.73 13.41
CA ASP A 95 3.21 2.28 13.46
C ASP A 95 2.31 2.96 12.40
N SER A 96 2.86 3.22 11.21
CA SER A 96 2.16 3.83 10.08
C SER A 96 1.52 5.17 10.45
N LEU A 97 2.23 5.98 11.23
CA LEU A 97 1.77 7.29 11.72
C LEU A 97 1.17 8.15 10.61
N GLU A 98 1.83 8.24 9.46
CA GLU A 98 1.37 9.04 8.32
C GLU A 98 0.05 8.52 7.74
N CYS A 99 -0.19 7.21 7.77
CA CYS A 99 -1.49 6.65 7.40
C CYS A 99 -2.56 7.05 8.42
N ARG A 100 -2.23 6.97 9.72
CA ARG A 100 -3.15 7.22 10.83
C ARG A 100 -3.55 8.69 10.99
N ASN A 101 -2.74 9.62 10.48
CA ASN A 101 -3.07 11.05 10.41
C ASN A 101 -4.37 11.32 9.61
N CYS A 102 -4.73 10.43 8.69
CA CYS A 102 -5.97 10.52 7.93
C CYS A 102 -6.91 9.32 8.15
N HIS A 103 -6.37 8.12 8.37
CA HIS A 103 -7.12 6.88 8.57
C HIS A 103 -7.16 6.47 10.04
N SER A 104 -8.22 6.90 10.72
CA SER A 104 -8.47 6.47 12.09
C SER A 104 -8.97 5.02 12.14
N SER A 105 -8.26 4.16 12.88
CA SER A 105 -8.67 2.77 13.09
C SER A 105 -9.98 2.66 13.89
N VAL A 106 -10.29 3.64 14.74
CA VAL A 106 -11.55 3.65 15.51
C VAL A 106 -12.74 4.17 14.70
N ALA A 107 -12.49 4.96 13.66
CA ALA A 107 -13.53 5.46 12.76
C ALA A 107 -13.73 4.56 11.52
N MET A 108 -13.01 3.45 11.45
CA MET A 108 -13.08 2.51 10.35
C MET A 108 -14.36 1.68 10.43
N ASP A 109 -15.27 1.85 9.47
CA ASP A 109 -16.51 1.07 9.41
C ASP A 109 -16.24 -0.32 8.82
N LEU A 110 -16.05 -1.31 9.69
CA LEU A 110 -15.82 -2.71 9.31
C LEU A 110 -17.02 -3.32 8.55
N SER A 111 -18.24 -2.80 8.76
CA SER A 111 -19.44 -3.30 8.06
C SER A 111 -19.46 -2.97 6.57
N LYS A 112 -18.64 -2.00 6.14
CA LYS A 112 -18.48 -1.59 4.73
C LYS A 112 -17.30 -2.26 4.05
N GLN A 113 -16.58 -3.14 4.74
CA GLN A 113 -15.47 -3.90 4.19
C GLN A 113 -15.94 -5.27 3.71
N THR A 114 -15.10 -5.95 2.93
CA THR A 114 -15.29 -7.37 2.71
C THR A 114 -15.13 -8.10 4.04
N GLU A 115 -15.85 -9.21 4.24
CA GLU A 115 -15.79 -10.01 5.47
C GLU A 115 -14.34 -10.35 5.86
N ARG A 116 -13.57 -10.82 4.88
CA ARG A 116 -12.14 -11.11 5.03
C ARG A 116 -11.33 -9.91 5.53
N ALA A 117 -11.55 -8.71 4.98
CA ALA A 117 -10.81 -7.53 5.39
C ALA A 117 -11.21 -7.09 6.81
N ALA A 118 -12.49 -7.15 7.14
CA ALA A 118 -12.98 -6.83 8.48
C ALA A 118 -12.38 -7.77 9.55
N GLU A 119 -12.28 -9.06 9.24
CA GLU A 119 -11.67 -10.06 10.11
C GLU A 119 -10.17 -9.80 10.30
N ILE A 120 -9.42 -9.57 9.22
CA ILE A 120 -7.98 -9.28 9.29
C ILE A 120 -7.74 -7.99 10.09
N HIS A 121 -8.49 -6.92 9.83
CA HIS A 121 -8.36 -5.69 10.60
C HIS A 121 -8.65 -5.92 12.08
N THR A 122 -9.69 -6.68 12.42
CA THR A 122 -10.00 -7.00 13.82
C THR A 122 -8.90 -7.82 14.50
N ARG A 123 -8.41 -8.87 13.83
CA ARG A 123 -7.45 -9.83 14.37
C ARG A 123 -6.00 -9.34 14.37
N TYR A 124 -5.63 -8.35 13.55
CA TYR A 124 -4.23 -7.93 13.42
C TYR A 124 -4.01 -6.43 13.59
N LEU A 125 -4.88 -5.59 13.03
CA LEU A 125 -4.70 -4.13 13.13
C LEU A 125 -5.21 -3.60 14.48
N LEU A 126 -6.45 -3.92 14.85
CA LEU A 126 -7.10 -3.34 16.03
C LEU A 126 -6.51 -3.84 17.36
N ASN A 127 -5.92 -5.03 17.37
CA ASN A 127 -5.21 -5.55 18.54
C ASN A 127 -3.69 -5.23 18.54
N GLY A 128 -3.22 -4.43 17.59
CA GLY A 128 -1.84 -3.95 17.53
C GLY A 128 -0.80 -5.01 17.12
N LYS A 129 -1.21 -6.16 16.56
CA LYS A 129 -0.27 -7.16 16.05
C LYS A 129 0.35 -6.78 14.69
N ALA A 130 -0.28 -5.87 13.96
CA ALA A 130 0.19 -5.38 12.66
C ALA A 130 -0.10 -3.88 12.48
N THR A 131 0.69 -3.27 11.60
CA THR A 131 0.56 -1.87 11.18
C THR A 131 -0.12 -1.81 9.80
N CYS A 132 -0.52 -0.61 9.34
CA CYS A 132 -1.17 -0.44 8.04
C CYS A 132 -0.28 -0.95 6.89
N ILE A 133 1.03 -0.63 6.94
CA ILE A 133 1.97 -0.96 5.86
C ILE A 133 2.40 -2.43 5.82
N ASP A 134 2.11 -3.20 6.88
CA ASP A 134 2.37 -4.64 6.86
C ASP A 134 1.56 -5.30 5.74
N CYS A 135 0.28 -4.95 5.62
CA CYS A 135 -0.62 -5.50 4.60
C CYS A 135 -0.73 -4.61 3.35
N HIS A 136 -0.77 -3.29 3.51
CA HIS A 136 -1.05 -2.39 2.40
C HIS A 136 0.25 -1.85 1.77
N LYS A 137 1.04 -2.70 1.11
CA LYS A 137 2.15 -2.23 0.27
C LYS A 137 1.64 -1.88 -1.13
N GLY A 138 2.23 -0.87 -1.76
CA GLY A 138 1.85 -0.44 -3.11
C GLY A 138 0.57 0.40 -3.18
N ILE A 139 0.24 1.10 -2.09
CA ILE A 139 -0.96 1.94 -1.99
C ILE A 139 -0.95 3.13 -2.98
N ALA A 140 0.21 3.78 -3.11
CA ALA A 140 0.41 5.00 -3.89
C ALA A 140 1.35 4.79 -5.09
N HIS A 141 2.16 3.73 -5.08
CA HIS A 141 3.18 3.46 -6.09
C HIS A 141 3.13 2.00 -6.49
N GLU A 142 3.58 1.66 -7.70
CA GLU A 142 3.53 0.26 -8.12
C GLU A 142 4.52 -0.57 -7.30
N LEU A 143 4.14 -1.82 -7.04
CA LEU A 143 5.01 -2.75 -6.33
C LEU A 143 6.25 -3.09 -7.16
N PRO A 144 7.41 -3.27 -6.52
CA PRO A 144 8.56 -3.91 -7.14
C PRO A 144 8.28 -5.39 -7.41
N ASN A 145 9.23 -6.08 -8.03
CA ASN A 145 9.20 -7.54 -8.08
C ASN A 145 9.19 -8.09 -6.63
N MET A 146 8.11 -8.76 -6.26
CA MET A 146 7.89 -9.30 -4.91
C MET A 146 8.40 -10.74 -4.74
N GLN A 147 9.08 -11.31 -5.74
CA GLN A 147 9.63 -12.66 -5.64
C GLN A 147 10.57 -12.79 -4.44
N GLY A 148 10.27 -13.72 -3.54
CA GLY A 148 11.05 -13.94 -2.30
C GLY A 148 10.85 -12.88 -1.22
N ILE A 149 9.98 -11.89 -1.45
CA ILE A 149 9.60 -10.88 -0.46
C ILE A 149 8.29 -11.32 0.17
N ASP A 150 8.18 -11.19 1.50
CA ASP A 150 6.89 -11.36 2.16
C ASP A 150 5.97 -10.21 1.71
N PRO A 151 4.87 -10.50 0.99
CA PRO A 151 3.93 -9.47 0.60
C PRO A 151 3.29 -8.81 1.82
N GLY A 152 3.24 -9.50 2.97
CA GLY A 152 2.65 -9.02 4.21
C GLY A 152 1.12 -8.97 4.20
N TRP A 153 0.47 -9.27 3.07
CA TRP A 153 -0.93 -9.70 2.98
C TRP A 153 -1.07 -11.23 2.85
N ARG A 154 -0.02 -12.01 3.18
CA ARG A 154 -0.19 -13.46 3.28
C ARG A 154 -1.26 -13.71 4.32
N MET A 155 -2.24 -14.51 3.94
CA MET A 155 -3.27 -14.87 4.90
C MET A 155 -2.58 -15.63 6.03
N PRO A 156 -3.00 -15.40 7.27
CA PRO A 156 -2.75 -16.35 8.32
C PRO A 156 -3.19 -17.74 7.80
N GLU A 157 -2.39 -18.76 8.03
CA GLU A 157 -2.65 -20.13 7.55
C GLU A 157 -4.04 -20.60 8.00
N GLU A 158 -4.53 -20.09 9.13
CA GLU A 158 -5.85 -20.36 9.69
C GLU A 158 -7.02 -19.79 8.86
N LEU A 159 -6.75 -18.86 7.93
CA LEU A 159 -7.74 -18.26 7.04
C LEU A 159 -7.51 -18.68 5.56
N GLU A 160 -6.51 -19.52 5.30
CA GLU A 160 -6.27 -20.10 3.98
C GLU A 160 -7.16 -21.33 3.79
N GLY A 161 -8.23 -21.18 2.99
CA GLY A 161 -9.09 -22.31 2.59
C GLY A 161 -10.35 -22.51 3.42
N GLU A 162 -10.60 -21.70 4.46
CA GLU A 162 -11.92 -21.62 5.09
C GLU A 162 -12.88 -20.86 4.15
N GLU A 163 -14.01 -21.48 3.77
CA GLU A 163 -15.16 -20.74 3.21
C GLU A 163 -15.57 -19.71 4.26
N LEU A 164 -15.33 -18.43 3.98
CA LEU A 164 -15.66 -17.33 4.88
C LEU A 164 -17.13 -17.44 5.31
N PRO A 165 -17.44 -17.35 6.62
CA PRO A 165 -18.76 -17.65 7.15
C PRO A 165 -19.81 -16.57 6.88
N THR A 166 -19.79 -15.86 5.74
CA THR A 166 -20.95 -15.23 5.11
C THR A 166 -20.67 -14.89 3.65
N ALA A 167 -20.53 -15.89 2.78
CA ALA A 167 -20.79 -15.65 1.36
C ALA A 167 -22.19 -15.02 1.23
N SER A 168 -22.26 -13.79 0.70
CA SER A 168 -23.52 -13.13 0.37
C SER A 168 -24.40 -14.09 -0.43
N PRO A 169 -25.74 -14.02 -0.38
CA PRO A 169 -26.60 -14.82 -1.26
C PRO A 169 -26.19 -14.74 -2.74
N VAL A 170 -25.59 -13.62 -3.15
CA VAL A 170 -24.99 -13.43 -4.49
C VAL A 170 -23.74 -14.27 -4.69
N ASP A 171 -22.86 -14.36 -3.70
CA ASP A 171 -21.63 -15.14 -3.75
C ASP A 171 -21.93 -16.65 -3.67
N GLN A 172 -22.95 -17.04 -2.89
CA GLN A 172 -23.48 -18.40 -2.89
C GLN A 172 -24.05 -18.79 -4.26
N LEU A 173 -24.81 -17.88 -4.88
CA LEU A 173 -25.35 -18.10 -6.23
C LEU A 173 -24.25 -18.20 -7.28
N ARG A 174 -23.23 -17.32 -7.24
CA ARG A 174 -22.07 -17.38 -8.14
C ARG A 174 -21.31 -18.69 -7.99
N ASN A 175 -21.01 -19.10 -6.76
CA ASN A 175 -20.34 -20.36 -6.49
C ASN A 175 -21.17 -21.57 -6.96
N ALA A 176 -22.50 -21.52 -6.81
CA ALA A 176 -23.39 -22.57 -7.30
C ALA A 176 -23.40 -22.63 -8.84
N ILE A 177 -23.41 -21.48 -9.52
CA ILE A 177 -23.30 -21.41 -10.98
C ILE A 177 -21.95 -21.94 -11.46
N ASP A 178 -20.85 -21.56 -10.82
CA ASP A 178 -19.50 -22.00 -11.20
C ASP A 178 -19.30 -23.51 -10.99
N ARG A 179 -19.85 -24.07 -9.90
CA ARG A 179 -19.90 -25.53 -9.67
C ARG A 179 -20.73 -26.25 -10.72
N ALA A 180 -21.89 -25.70 -11.10
CA ALA A 180 -22.73 -26.28 -12.15
C ALA A 180 -22.04 -26.25 -13.52
N HIS A 181 -21.37 -25.15 -13.87
CA HIS A 181 -20.59 -25.05 -15.11
C HIS A 181 -19.38 -25.99 -15.13
N SER A 182 -18.70 -26.15 -14.00
CA SER A 182 -17.56 -27.08 -13.88
C SER A 182 -18.00 -28.54 -13.95
N GLY A 183 -19.17 -28.88 -13.40
CA GLY A 183 -19.77 -30.22 -13.48
C GLY A 183 -20.25 -30.57 -14.89
N LEU A 184 -20.85 -29.62 -15.62
CA LEU A 184 -21.28 -29.84 -17.01
C LEU A 184 -20.12 -30.09 -17.99
N LEU A 185 -18.94 -29.52 -17.73
CA LEU A 185 -17.74 -29.77 -18.54
C LEU A 185 -17.07 -31.11 -18.19
N ALA A 186 -17.27 -31.63 -16.98
CA ALA A 186 -16.72 -32.92 -16.55
C ALA A 186 -17.57 -34.13 -17.04
N ASP A 187 -18.89 -33.97 -17.14
CA ASP A 187 -19.81 -35.05 -17.57
C ASP A 187 -20.12 -35.06 -19.09
N GLY A 188 -19.55 -34.12 -19.86
CA GLY A 188 -19.76 -34.00 -21.31
C GLY A 188 -18.75 -34.76 -22.20
N GLY A 189 -17.97 -35.68 -21.63
CA GLY A 189 -16.95 -36.44 -22.35
C GLY A 189 -17.40 -37.83 -22.82
N ILE A 190 -18.29 -37.90 -23.83
CA ILE A 190 -18.39 -38.99 -24.81
C ILE A 190 -18.66 -38.38 -26.19
#